data_AF-A0A8S2XTR7-F1
#
_entry.id   AF-A0A8S2XTR7-F1
#
_cell.length_a   1.000
_cell.length_b   1.000
_cell.length_c   1.000
_cell.angle_alpha   90.00
_cell.angle_beta   90.00
_cell.angle_gamma   90.00
#
_symmetry.space_group_name_H-M   'P 1'
#
loop_
_entity.id
_entity.type
_entity.pdbx_description
1 polymer ?
#
loop_
_entity_poly.entity_id
_entity_poly.type
_entity_poly.pdbx_seq_one_letter_code
_entity_poly.pdbx_strand_id
1 'polypeptide(L)'
;MGAISSSSSFTLDNTNQTTNDQIEIPDNKKDYIKRRRISIINEYLLSTSTHGLKSLGLAYNPFHFLFWFLTFLFACGLMLYFIVLCIIEYYHYPTQTIIEIRSETEINFPAITFCNSNPFRYDKINESYNNYLLNTNCSYTNNTVYCMKQFINDLFNSNNQTQIINYGYDINDLLVG
;
A
#
# COMPACT_ATOMS: atom_id res chain seq x y z
N MET A 1 55.23 -28.34 -8.73
CA MET A 1 54.99 -28.46 -10.19
C MET A 1 54.30 -27.18 -10.61
N GLY A 2 54.86 -26.26 -11.40
CA GLY A 2 55.75 -26.43 -12.55
C GLY A 2 55.01 -25.84 -13.75
N ALA A 3 55.38 -24.63 -14.15
CA ALA A 3 54.78 -23.82 -15.23
C ALA A 3 55.31 -24.19 -16.62
N ILE A 4 54.48 -24.00 -17.67
CA ILE A 4 54.83 -23.76 -19.10
C ILE A 4 53.57 -23.11 -19.73
N SER A 5 53.42 -21.84 -20.15
CA SER A 5 54.14 -20.91 -21.05
C SER A 5 53.96 -21.17 -22.57
N SER A 6 53.23 -20.29 -23.25
CA SER A 6 53.52 -19.79 -24.61
C SER A 6 52.77 -18.46 -24.82
N SER A 7 53.34 -17.33 -24.40
CA SER A 7 54.12 -16.37 -25.22
C SER A 7 53.33 -15.80 -26.41
N SER A 8 52.62 -14.69 -26.19
CA SER A 8 52.30 -13.72 -27.24
C SER A 8 53.18 -12.47 -27.03
N SER A 9 54.02 -12.20 -28.01
CA SER A 9 54.73 -10.94 -28.15
C SER A 9 54.73 -10.59 -29.63
N PHE A 10 53.98 -9.57 -30.02
CA PHE A 10 54.21 -8.88 -31.28
C PHE A 10 54.03 -7.38 -31.08
N THR A 11 54.97 -6.67 -31.66
CA THR A 11 55.51 -5.36 -31.32
C THR A 11 54.57 -4.19 -31.59
N LEU A 12 54.73 -3.15 -30.76
CA LEU A 12 54.42 -1.76 -31.12
C LEU A 12 55.29 -1.37 -32.32
N ASP A 13 54.68 -1.01 -33.44
CA ASP A 13 55.35 -0.19 -34.46
C ASP A 13 54.60 1.13 -34.63
N ASN A 14 55.30 2.18 -34.23
CA ASN A 14 55.03 3.57 -34.56
C ASN A 14 55.21 3.79 -36.07
N THR A 15 54.20 4.33 -36.74
CA THR A 15 54.42 5.19 -37.91
C THR A 15 53.39 6.31 -37.92
N ASN A 16 53.82 7.49 -37.45
CA ASN A 16 53.26 8.76 -37.93
C ASN A 16 54.03 9.14 -39.19
N GLN A 17 53.39 9.07 -40.37
CA GLN A 17 53.76 9.91 -41.51
C GLN A 17 52.51 10.25 -42.35
N THR A 18 52.07 11.48 -42.09
CA THR A 18 51.48 12.49 -42.98
C THR A 18 51.14 12.09 -44.42
N THR A 19 49.86 12.34 -44.76
CA THR A 19 49.37 12.87 -46.05
C THR A 19 49.93 12.23 -47.32
N ASN A 20 49.17 11.31 -47.91
CA ASN A 20 49.00 11.26 -49.35
C ASN A 20 47.59 10.77 -49.67
N ASP A 21 46.77 11.72 -50.13
CA ASP A 21 45.52 11.45 -50.82
C ASP A 21 45.76 10.49 -52.00
N GLN A 22 45.42 9.24 -51.79
CA GLN A 22 44.70 8.47 -52.79
C GLN A 22 43.35 8.16 -52.15
N ILE A 23 42.41 9.07 -52.38
CA ILE A 23 40.99 8.86 -52.17
C ILE A 23 40.60 7.74 -53.13
N GLU A 24 40.69 6.49 -52.68
CA GLU A 24 39.85 5.44 -53.25
C GLU A 24 38.42 5.82 -52.85
N ILE A 25 37.68 6.38 -53.81
CA ILE A 25 36.28 6.77 -53.65
C ILE A 25 35.58 5.56 -53.05
N PRO A 26 35.02 5.63 -51.82
CA PRO A 26 34.25 4.53 -51.30
C PRO A 26 33.06 4.38 -52.24
N ASP A 27 33.09 3.28 -52.98
CA ASP A 27 31.99 2.82 -53.80
C ASP A 27 30.70 2.95 -53.00
N ASN A 28 29.74 3.65 -53.61
CA ASN A 28 28.37 3.81 -53.19
C ASN A 28 28.10 4.61 -51.90
N LYS A 29 27.39 5.75 -52.06
CA LYS A 29 26.76 6.55 -51.00
C LYS A 29 26.05 5.70 -49.92
N LYS A 30 25.50 4.55 -50.33
CA LYS A 30 24.79 3.62 -49.44
C LYS A 30 25.70 2.92 -48.44
N ASP A 31 26.95 2.63 -48.83
CA ASP A 31 27.89 1.87 -48.00
C ASP A 31 28.50 2.73 -46.88
N TYR A 32 28.73 4.03 -47.11
CA TYR A 32 29.16 4.92 -46.02
C TYR A 32 28.04 5.08 -44.96
N ILE A 33 26.77 5.23 -45.38
CA ILE A 33 25.64 5.41 -44.44
C ILE A 33 25.48 4.15 -43.60
N LYS A 34 25.63 2.99 -44.22
CA LYS A 34 25.56 1.69 -43.54
C LYS A 34 26.67 1.54 -42.50
N ARG A 35 27.93 1.83 -42.85
CA ARG A 35 29.06 1.79 -41.91
C ARG A 35 28.87 2.75 -40.74
N ARG A 36 28.39 3.98 -41.02
CA ARG A 36 28.11 4.99 -39.99
C ARG A 36 26.99 4.58 -39.03
N ARG A 37 25.94 3.92 -39.51
CA ARG A 37 24.87 3.41 -38.63
C ARG A 37 25.36 2.31 -37.70
N ILE A 38 26.19 1.40 -38.23
CA ILE A 38 26.78 0.29 -37.45
C ILE A 38 27.75 0.83 -36.39
N SER A 39 28.57 1.84 -36.72
CA SER A 39 29.51 2.42 -35.75
C SER A 39 28.77 3.09 -34.58
N ILE A 40 27.70 3.84 -34.87
CA ILE A 40 26.87 4.50 -33.86
C ILE A 40 26.22 3.46 -32.94
N ILE A 41 25.62 2.41 -33.51
CA ILE A 41 25.00 1.33 -32.73
C ILE A 41 26.04 0.65 -31.83
N ASN A 42 27.22 0.33 -32.36
CA ASN A 42 28.28 -0.31 -31.57
C ASN A 42 28.78 0.59 -30.43
N GLU A 43 28.91 1.89 -30.66
CA GLU A 43 29.30 2.87 -29.63
C GLU A 43 28.27 2.94 -28.50
N TYR A 44 26.97 2.93 -28.83
CA TYR A 44 25.89 2.88 -27.84
C TYR A 44 25.82 1.53 -27.09
N LEU A 45 26.03 0.42 -27.78
CA LEU A 45 26.05 -0.93 -27.18
C LEU A 45 27.23 -1.11 -26.21
N LEU A 46 28.37 -0.48 -26.48
CA LEU A 46 29.56 -0.53 -25.63
C LEU A 46 29.52 0.45 -24.45
N SER A 47 28.84 1.60 -24.61
CA SER A 47 28.70 2.63 -23.57
C SER A 47 27.56 2.37 -22.58
N THR A 48 26.61 1.49 -22.92
CA THR A 48 25.49 1.16 -22.04
C THR A 48 25.94 0.20 -20.92
N SER A 49 25.62 0.55 -19.67
CA SER A 49 26.00 -0.21 -18.45
C SER A 49 25.22 -1.53 -18.27
N THR A 50 24.26 -1.82 -19.15
CA THR A 50 23.48 -3.06 -19.11
C THR A 50 24.35 -4.22 -19.59
N HIS A 51 24.85 -5.03 -18.66
CA HIS A 51 25.81 -6.12 -18.86
C HIS A 51 25.47 -7.13 -19.99
N GLY A 52 24.22 -7.18 -20.48
CA GLY A 52 23.81 -8.08 -21.56
C GLY A 52 24.01 -7.56 -22.99
N LEU A 53 24.21 -6.25 -23.20
CA LEU A 53 24.18 -5.65 -24.54
C LEU A 53 25.51 -5.77 -25.31
N LYS A 54 26.61 -6.02 -24.60
CA LYS A 54 27.96 -6.19 -25.18
C LYS A 54 28.08 -7.44 -26.06
N SER A 55 27.24 -8.45 -25.82
CA SER A 55 27.20 -9.70 -26.61
C SER A 55 26.53 -9.53 -27.98
N LEU A 56 25.71 -8.48 -28.16
CA LEU A 56 25.02 -8.20 -29.43
C LEU A 56 25.96 -7.61 -30.50
N GLY A 57 26.98 -6.84 -30.10
CA GLY A 57 27.85 -6.10 -31.03
C GLY A 57 28.98 -6.91 -31.68
N LEU A 58 29.28 -8.12 -31.19
CA LEU A 58 30.39 -8.96 -31.65
C LEU A 58 29.93 -10.22 -32.42
N ALA A 59 28.62 -10.41 -32.61
CA ALA A 59 28.09 -11.63 -33.23
C ALA A 59 28.16 -11.57 -34.77
N TYR A 60 29.03 -12.39 -35.36
CA TYR A 60 29.10 -12.61 -36.81
C TYR A 60 27.86 -13.36 -37.36
N ASN A 61 27.17 -14.12 -36.49
CA ASN A 61 26.05 -14.98 -36.87
C ASN A 61 24.69 -14.37 -36.43
N PRO A 62 23.71 -14.23 -37.35
CA PRO A 62 22.42 -13.59 -37.07
C PRO A 62 21.56 -14.38 -36.06
N PHE A 63 21.72 -15.71 -35.98
CA PHE A 63 20.99 -16.54 -35.01
C PHE A 63 21.38 -16.26 -33.57
N HIS A 64 22.67 -16.01 -33.32
CA HIS A 64 23.15 -15.68 -31.98
C HIS A 64 22.59 -14.33 -31.54
N PHE A 65 22.60 -13.34 -32.44
CA PHE A 65 21.98 -12.04 -32.19
C PHE A 65 20.49 -12.19 -31.85
N LEU A 66 19.74 -12.98 -32.62
CA LEU A 66 18.31 -13.17 -32.39
C LEU A 66 18.02 -13.82 -31.03
N PHE A 67 18.81 -14.83 -30.64
CA PHE A 67 18.68 -15.49 -29.33
C PHE A 67 18.91 -14.50 -28.18
N TRP A 68 19.98 -13.71 -28.24
CA TRP A 68 20.29 -12.73 -27.20
C TRP A 68 19.28 -11.58 -27.16
N PHE A 69 18.81 -11.13 -28.33
CA PHE A 69 17.76 -10.13 -28.42
C PHE A 69 16.44 -10.63 -27.80
N LEU A 70 16.05 -11.86 -28.08
CA LEU A 70 14.84 -12.46 -27.51
C LEU A 70 14.96 -12.63 -26.00
N THR A 71 16.12 -13.04 -25.51
CA THR A 71 16.41 -13.14 -24.07
C THR A 71 16.34 -11.78 -23.39
N PHE A 72 16.90 -10.74 -24.00
CA PHE A 72 16.81 -9.37 -23.49
C PHE A 72 15.36 -8.88 -23.45
N LEU A 73 14.59 -9.12 -24.51
CA LEU A 73 13.18 -8.75 -24.57
C LEU A 73 12.36 -9.46 -23.49
N PHE A 74 12.60 -10.76 -23.29
CA PHE A 74 11.95 -11.56 -22.25
C PHE A 74 12.28 -11.04 -20.84
N ALA A 75 13.55 -10.76 -20.56
CA ALA A 75 13.98 -10.20 -19.27
C ALA A 75 13.36 -8.81 -19.03
N CYS A 76 13.28 -7.97 -20.05
CA CYS A 76 12.62 -6.66 -19.98
C CYS A 76 11.11 -6.79 -19.71
N GLY A 77 10.45 -7.74 -20.38
CA GLY A 77 9.04 -8.04 -20.15
C GLY A 77 8.76 -8.50 -18.72
N LEU A 78 9.57 -9.42 -18.18
CA LEU A 78 9.46 -9.86 -16.79
C LEU A 78 9.71 -8.71 -15.81
N MET A 79 10.70 -7.87 -16.05
CA MET A 79 10.97 -6.70 -15.22
C MET A 79 9.76 -5.75 -15.17
N LEU A 80 9.17 -5.42 -16.32
CA LEU A 80 7.98 -4.58 -16.38
C LEU A 80 6.78 -5.22 -15.67
N TYR A 81 6.60 -6.53 -15.82
CA TYR A 81 5.56 -7.27 -15.11
C TYR A 81 5.72 -7.17 -13.59
N PHE A 82 6.93 -7.38 -13.06
CA PHE A 82 7.20 -7.23 -11.63
C PHE A 82 7.02 -5.80 -11.13
N ILE A 83 7.39 -4.79 -11.93
CA ILE A 83 7.15 -3.38 -11.59
C ILE A 83 5.65 -3.11 -11.43
N VAL A 84 4.83 -3.58 -12.37
CA VAL A 84 3.36 -3.41 -12.30
C VAL A 84 2.79 -4.10 -11.06
N LEU A 85 3.21 -5.33 -10.78
CA LEU A 85 2.79 -6.04 -9.56
C LEU A 85 3.16 -5.28 -8.28
N CYS A 86 4.38 -4.75 -8.21
CA CYS A 86 4.84 -3.96 -7.07
C CYS A 86 4.03 -2.67 -6.89
N ILE A 87 3.69 -1.99 -7.99
CA ILE A 87 2.85 -0.79 -7.96
C ILE A 87 1.43 -1.13 -7.46
N ILE A 88 0.83 -2.22 -7.95
CA ILE A 88 -0.49 -2.68 -7.50
C ILE A 88 -0.47 -2.95 -6.00
N GLU A 89 0.50 -3.72 -5.52
CA GLU A 89 0.66 -4.04 -4.09
C GLU A 89 0.87 -2.79 -3.23
N TYR A 90 1.63 -1.81 -3.73
CA TYR A 90 1.81 -0.54 -3.05
C TYR A 90 0.49 0.23 -2.87
N TYR A 91 -0.36 0.28 -3.90
CA TYR A 91 -1.68 0.93 -3.85
C TYR A 91 -2.75 0.11 -3.13
N HIS A 92 -2.48 -1.15 -2.79
CA HIS A 92 -3.32 -1.91 -1.87
C HIS A 92 -3.18 -1.44 -0.42
N TYR A 93 -2.21 -0.56 -0.11
CA TYR A 93 -1.93 -0.04 1.23
C TYR A 93 -1.92 -1.13 2.31
N PRO A 94 -1.21 -2.27 2.13
CA PRO A 94 -1.17 -3.31 3.13
C PRO A 94 -0.46 -2.78 4.38
N THR A 95 -1.14 -2.81 5.53
CA THR A 95 -0.56 -2.45 6.82
C THR A 95 -0.13 -3.70 7.58
N GLN A 96 1.14 -3.77 7.97
CA GLN A 96 1.64 -4.80 8.86
C GLN A 96 1.60 -4.30 10.30
N THR A 97 0.84 -4.95 11.17
CA THR A 97 0.80 -4.64 12.61
C THR A 97 1.70 -5.61 13.36
N ILE A 98 2.73 -5.08 14.02
CA ILE A 98 3.60 -5.86 14.92
C ILE A 98 3.03 -5.73 16.33
N ILE A 99 2.73 -6.86 16.96
CA ILE A 99 2.21 -6.90 18.34
C ILE A 99 3.35 -7.30 19.25
N GLU A 100 3.71 -6.41 20.18
CA GLU A 100 4.71 -6.67 21.21
C GLU A 100 4.05 -6.60 22.58
N ILE A 101 4.27 -7.63 23.40
CA ILE A 101 3.82 -7.65 24.80
C ILE A 101 4.96 -7.11 25.65
N ARG A 102 4.76 -5.95 26.25
CA ARG A 102 5.70 -5.34 27.19
C ARG A 102 5.06 -5.31 28.58
N SER A 103 5.79 -5.78 29.58
CA SER A 103 5.38 -5.68 30.98
C SER A 103 5.90 -4.36 31.56
N GLU A 104 4.98 -3.42 31.80
CA GLU A 104 5.30 -2.17 32.50
C GLU A 104 5.05 -2.34 34.01
N THR A 105 5.93 -1.78 34.85
CA THR A 105 5.84 -1.89 36.31
C THR A 105 4.75 -1.00 36.90
N GLU A 106 4.40 0.09 36.21
CA GLU A 106 3.35 1.02 36.59
C GLU A 106 2.49 1.29 35.36
N ILE A 107 1.20 0.94 35.44
CA ILE A 107 0.21 1.23 34.40
C ILE A 107 -0.94 2.03 35.00
N ASN A 108 -1.46 3.00 34.25
CA ASN A 108 -2.61 3.77 34.69
C ASN A 108 -3.84 2.88 34.78
N PHE A 109 -4.50 2.88 35.94
CA PHE A 109 -5.75 2.17 36.09
C PHE A 109 -6.81 2.79 35.16
N PRO A 110 -7.53 1.98 34.35
CA PRO A 110 -8.50 2.50 33.42
C PRO A 110 -9.70 3.10 34.15
N ALA A 111 -10.37 4.05 33.51
CA ALA A 111 -11.67 4.51 33.99
C ALA A 111 -12.67 3.35 33.86
N ILE A 112 -13.24 2.93 34.98
CA ILE A 112 -14.32 1.94 35.01
C ILE A 112 -15.65 2.70 35.07
N THR A 113 -16.53 2.44 34.11
CA THR A 113 -17.89 2.96 34.08
C THR A 113 -18.88 1.86 34.40
N PHE A 114 -19.66 2.04 35.46
CA PHE A 114 -20.77 1.16 35.80
C PHE A 114 -22.09 1.80 35.37
N CYS A 115 -23.00 0.99 34.83
CA CYS A 115 -24.36 1.41 34.52
C CYS A 115 -25.36 0.41 35.09
N ASN A 116 -26.51 0.92 35.56
CA ASN A 116 -27.62 0.04 35.89
C ASN A 116 -28.31 -0.41 34.59
N SER A 117 -28.58 -1.71 34.45
CA SER A 117 -29.37 -2.25 33.34
C SER A 117 -30.78 -1.65 33.29
N ASN A 118 -31.30 -1.21 34.44
CA ASN A 118 -32.53 -0.46 34.50
C ASN A 118 -32.26 1.05 34.44
N PRO A 119 -32.71 1.77 33.40
CA PRO A 119 -32.47 3.20 33.26
C PRO A 119 -33.29 4.05 34.24
N PHE A 120 -34.40 3.51 34.78
CA PHE A 120 -35.33 4.27 35.60
C PHE A 120 -35.56 3.64 36.97
N ARG A 121 -35.44 4.45 38.01
CA ARG A 121 -35.81 4.14 39.38
C ARG A 121 -37.33 4.11 39.53
N TYR A 122 -37.86 2.94 39.90
CA TYR A 122 -39.30 2.74 40.06
C TYR A 122 -39.91 3.72 41.08
N ASP A 123 -39.24 3.93 42.20
CA ASP A 123 -39.67 4.82 43.27
C ASP A 123 -39.84 6.28 42.83
N LYS A 124 -39.07 6.72 41.82
CA LYS A 124 -39.14 8.10 41.30
C LYS A 124 -40.12 8.24 40.13
N ILE A 125 -40.18 7.24 39.25
CA ILE A 125 -41.00 7.33 38.02
C ILE A 125 -42.47 6.95 38.26
N ASN A 126 -42.76 6.16 39.29
CA ASN A 126 -44.10 5.62 39.55
C ASN A 126 -45.16 6.71 39.73
N GLU A 127 -44.88 7.76 40.51
CA GLU A 127 -45.84 8.86 40.71
C GLU A 127 -46.16 9.59 39.39
N SER A 128 -45.13 9.88 38.59
CA SER A 128 -45.29 10.54 37.28
C SER A 128 -46.06 9.65 36.30
N TYR A 129 -45.78 8.35 36.29
CA TYR A 129 -46.50 7.39 35.47
C TYR A 129 -47.97 7.27 35.88
N ASN A 130 -48.28 7.19 37.18
CA ASN A 130 -49.66 7.13 37.67
C ASN A 130 -50.44 8.39 37.33
N ASN A 131 -49.83 9.57 37.48
CA ASN A 131 -50.46 10.82 37.06
C ASN A 131 -50.70 10.86 35.55
N TYR A 132 -49.78 10.32 34.74
CA TYR A 132 -50.00 10.18 33.30
C TYR A 132 -51.18 9.25 32.99
N LEU A 133 -51.28 8.10 33.68
CA LEU A 133 -52.39 7.15 33.53
C LEU A 133 -53.75 7.76 33.90
N LEU A 134 -53.82 8.62 34.91
CA LEU A 134 -55.07 9.27 35.33
C LEU A 134 -55.54 10.35 34.35
N ASN A 135 -54.59 11.02 33.67
CA ASN A 135 -54.87 12.16 32.79
C ASN A 135 -55.02 11.76 31.31
N THR A 136 -54.81 10.49 30.96
CA THR A 136 -54.98 9.97 29.60
C THR A 136 -55.94 8.80 29.58
N ASN A 137 -56.56 8.51 28.43
CA ASN A 137 -57.45 7.34 28.24
C ASN A 137 -56.70 5.99 28.23
N CYS A 138 -55.54 5.93 28.89
CA CYS A 138 -54.73 4.74 29.07
C CYS A 138 -55.39 3.69 29.98
N SER A 139 -56.43 4.07 30.73
CA SER A 139 -57.24 3.14 31.53
C SER A 139 -58.10 2.16 30.70
N TYR A 140 -58.32 2.42 29.41
CA TYR A 140 -59.26 1.64 28.58
C TYR A 140 -58.59 0.68 27.59
N THR A 141 -57.28 0.74 27.43
CA THR A 141 -56.53 -0.20 26.59
C THR A 141 -55.89 -1.24 27.49
N ASN A 142 -56.29 -2.51 27.39
CA ASN A 142 -55.67 -3.63 28.11
C ASN A 142 -54.18 -3.89 27.74
N ASN A 143 -53.53 -2.97 27.04
CA ASN A 143 -52.16 -3.07 26.60
C ASN A 143 -51.28 -2.08 27.37
N THR A 144 -50.90 -2.47 28.58
CA THR A 144 -50.02 -1.70 29.49
C THR A 144 -48.68 -1.35 28.85
N VAL A 145 -48.20 -2.19 27.92
CA VAL A 145 -46.96 -1.97 27.17
C VAL A 145 -47.09 -0.75 26.24
N TYR A 146 -48.26 -0.56 25.62
CA TYR A 146 -48.50 0.58 24.73
C TYR A 146 -48.50 1.91 25.51
N CYS A 147 -49.21 1.96 26.64
CA CYS A 147 -49.26 3.17 27.46
C CYS A 147 -47.91 3.51 28.09
N MET A 148 -47.16 2.50 28.56
CA MET A 148 -45.79 2.73 29.02
C MET A 148 -44.91 3.28 27.88
N LYS A 149 -45.01 2.73 26.66
CA LYS A 149 -44.25 3.22 25.52
C LYS A 149 -44.60 4.67 25.16
N GLN A 150 -45.87 5.02 25.22
CA GLN A 150 -46.33 6.39 24.95
C GLN A 150 -45.85 7.36 26.04
N PHE A 151 -45.99 6.97 27.31
CA PHE A 151 -45.48 7.75 28.44
C PHE A 151 -43.98 8.04 28.30
N ILE A 152 -43.19 7.00 28.04
CA ILE A 152 -41.74 7.14 27.88
C ILE A 152 -41.40 8.03 26.69
N ASN A 153 -42.10 7.87 25.56
CA ASN A 153 -41.92 8.72 24.39
C ASN A 153 -42.24 10.20 24.68
N ASP A 154 -43.34 10.47 25.39
CA ASP A 154 -43.74 11.83 25.78
C ASP A 154 -42.75 12.41 26.80
N LEU A 155 -42.22 11.59 27.71
CA LEU A 155 -41.18 11.95 28.67
C LEU A 155 -39.90 12.42 27.93
N PHE A 156 -39.46 11.67 26.92
CA PHE A 156 -38.27 11.99 26.12
C PHE A 156 -38.46 13.19 25.18
N ASN A 157 -39.67 13.37 24.66
CA ASN A 157 -40.00 14.51 23.78
C ASN A 157 -40.29 15.80 24.55
N SER A 158 -40.33 15.76 25.89
CA SER A 158 -40.48 16.96 26.70
C SER A 158 -39.22 17.84 26.64
N ASN A 159 -39.40 19.17 26.62
CA ASN A 159 -38.30 20.15 26.65
C ASN A 159 -37.52 20.14 27.99
N ASN A 160 -37.88 19.27 28.93
CA ASN A 160 -37.33 19.14 30.26
C ASN A 160 -36.39 17.93 30.37
N GLN A 161 -35.42 17.79 29.46
CA GLN A 161 -34.43 16.71 29.47
C GLN A 161 -33.70 16.57 30.82
N THR A 162 -33.55 17.67 31.57
CA THR A 162 -32.97 17.67 32.92
C THR A 162 -33.77 16.87 33.95
N GLN A 163 -35.08 16.67 33.74
CA GLN A 163 -35.90 15.85 34.64
C GLN A 163 -35.74 14.35 34.41
N ILE A 164 -35.33 13.93 33.21
CA ILE A 164 -35.14 12.51 32.88
C ILE A 164 -34.02 11.91 33.73
N ILE A 165 -32.94 12.68 33.94
CA ILE A 165 -31.79 12.30 34.77
C ILE A 165 -32.23 12.06 36.23
N ASN A 166 -33.22 12.80 36.72
CA ASN A 166 -33.72 12.65 38.09
C ASN A 166 -34.36 11.28 38.32
N TYR A 167 -34.98 10.69 37.29
CA TYR A 167 -35.56 9.34 37.35
C TYR A 167 -34.50 8.23 37.25
N GLY A 168 -33.23 8.55 36.98
CA GLY A 168 -32.13 7.58 36.92
C GLY A 168 -31.56 7.20 38.29
N TYR A 169 -30.58 6.29 38.24
CA TYR A 169 -29.74 5.90 39.38
C TYR A 169 -28.53 6.82 39.48
N ASP A 170 -28.19 7.28 40.68
CA ASP A 170 -26.92 7.94 40.95
C ASP A 170 -25.83 6.89 41.22
N ILE A 171 -24.56 7.27 41.14
CA ILE A 171 -23.42 6.39 41.39
C ILE A 171 -23.45 5.83 42.82
N ASN A 172 -23.96 6.62 43.76
CA ASN A 172 -24.14 6.24 45.17
C ASN A 172 -25.21 5.16 45.35
N ASP A 173 -26.21 5.09 44.45
CA ASP A 173 -27.25 4.05 44.48
C ASP A 173 -26.74 2.72 43.92
N LEU A 174 -25.62 2.74 43.20
CA LEU A 174 -25.07 1.58 42.49
C LEU A 174 -24.00 0.84 43.30
N LEU A 175 -23.38 1.53 44.25
CA LEU A 175 -22.36 1.00 45.14
C LEU A 175 -23.02 0.68 46.49
N VAL A 176 -23.18 -0.60 46.79
CA VAL A 176 -23.59 -1.05 48.13
C VAL A 176 -22.42 -0.81 49.07
N GLY A 177 -22.46 0.32 49.79
CA GLY A 177 -21.56 0.64 50.89
C GLY A 177 -22.07 0.08 52.21
#